data_AF-A0A521SBQ4-F1
#
_entry.id   AF-A0A521SBQ4-F1
#
_cell.length_a   1.000
_cell.length_b   1.000
_cell.length_c   1.000
_cell.angle_alpha   90.00
_cell.angle_beta   90.00
_cell.angle_gamma   90.00
#
_symmetry.space_group_name_H-M   'P 1'
#
loop_
_entity.id
_entity.type
_entity.pdbx_description
1 polymer ?
#
loop_
_entity_poly.entity_id
_entity_poly.type
_entity_poly.pdbx_seq_one_letter_code
_entity_poly.pdbx_strand_id
1 'polypeptide(L)'
;MYQPLKTRLTLAKLRRATAPRPEFRHALALRLEAERFLHGAPPRFFWLLSPQTVAVPLIIVLVLAASGTTSYAYASDSVTDGHPLYGVKRAVEGASVAAAPTSAMKARMEAQLAERRMRELEQLFDKRVAPVRTMEAADAALERAGDAAFRLPPTQRPQILIRIHRADQHATRTFELLMVERPDDAALIRRHMEANVARMRERALALQEAERRAVLEERLERRAQILERLLATTGTPAY
;
A
#
# COMPACT_ATOMS: atom_id res chain seq x y z
N MET A 1 -40.01 -1.25 -33.90
CA MET A 1 -39.48 0.05 -34.35
C MET A 1 -38.84 0.75 -33.14
N TYR A 2 -37.51 0.62 -32.95
CA TYR A 2 -36.78 1.20 -31.81
C TYR A 2 -35.39 1.66 -32.29
N GLN A 3 -35.12 2.97 -32.31
CA GLN A 3 -33.77 3.56 -32.47
C GLN A 3 -33.41 4.57 -31.36
N PRO A 4 -33.30 4.17 -30.07
CA PRO A 4 -32.83 5.07 -29.01
C PRO A 4 -31.30 5.07 -28.81
N LEU A 5 -30.57 4.09 -29.37
CA LEU A 5 -29.13 3.90 -29.07
C LEU A 5 -28.21 4.82 -29.89
N LYS A 6 -28.57 5.14 -31.14
CA LYS A 6 -27.75 6.00 -32.01
C LYS A 6 -27.66 7.44 -31.47
N THR A 7 -28.72 7.94 -30.84
CA THR A 7 -28.81 9.30 -30.29
C THR A 7 -27.90 9.51 -29.07
N ARG A 8 -27.69 8.48 -28.25
CA ARG A 8 -26.80 8.58 -27.06
C ARG A 8 -25.33 8.68 -27.46
N LEU A 9 -24.91 7.97 -28.51
CA LEU A 9 -23.54 7.99 -28.98
C LEU A 9 -23.16 9.33 -29.62
N THR A 10 -24.09 9.99 -30.32
CA THR A 10 -23.87 11.33 -30.88
C THR A 10 -23.79 12.41 -29.80
N LEU A 11 -24.60 12.33 -28.75
CA LEU A 11 -24.52 13.27 -27.62
C LEU A 11 -23.22 13.15 -26.82
N ALA A 12 -22.72 11.93 -26.59
CA ALA A 12 -21.44 11.73 -25.90
C ALA A 12 -20.24 12.27 -26.71
N LYS A 13 -20.28 12.13 -28.04
CA LYS A 13 -19.28 12.70 -28.95
C LYS A 13 -19.34 14.22 -29.00
N LEU A 14 -20.54 14.80 -29.10
CA LEU A 14 -20.72 16.26 -29.02
C LEU A 14 -20.21 16.80 -27.68
N ARG A 15 -20.56 16.16 -26.56
CA ARG A 15 -20.11 16.58 -25.22
C ARG A 15 -18.59 16.57 -25.07
N ARG A 16 -17.89 15.64 -25.71
CA ARG A 16 -16.42 15.62 -25.73
C ARG A 16 -15.84 16.70 -26.65
N ALA A 17 -16.47 16.94 -27.79
CA ALA A 17 -16.03 17.97 -28.74
C ALA A 17 -16.26 19.40 -28.22
N THR A 18 -17.28 19.61 -27.39
CA THR A 18 -17.61 20.91 -26.77
C THR A 18 -17.15 21.02 -25.31
N ALA A 19 -16.47 20.00 -24.78
CA ALA A 19 -15.94 20.06 -23.42
C ALA A 19 -14.84 21.14 -23.35
N PRO A 20 -14.92 22.08 -22.39
CA PRO A 20 -13.85 23.06 -22.21
C PRO A 20 -12.55 22.36 -21.81
N ARG A 21 -11.42 22.97 -22.21
CA ARG A 21 -10.08 22.47 -21.87
C ARG A 21 -9.93 22.30 -20.34
N PRO A 22 -9.16 21.30 -19.88
CA PRO A 22 -8.98 21.05 -18.44
C PRO A 22 -8.49 22.29 -17.67
N GLU A 23 -7.57 23.04 -18.26
CA GLU A 23 -7.01 24.28 -17.71
C GLU A 23 -8.11 25.34 -17.48
N PHE A 24 -9.00 25.52 -18.45
CA PHE A 24 -10.13 26.45 -18.34
C PHE A 24 -11.08 26.04 -17.21
N ARG A 25 -11.35 24.74 -17.07
CA ARG A 25 -12.19 24.24 -15.97
C ARG A 25 -11.57 24.50 -14.61
N HIS A 26 -10.26 24.32 -14.49
CA HIS A 26 -9.52 24.56 -13.26
C HIS A 26 -9.50 26.06 -12.89
N ALA A 27 -9.20 26.92 -13.87
CA ALA A 27 -9.23 28.37 -13.67
C ALA A 27 -10.64 28.88 -13.32
N LEU A 28 -11.67 28.36 -13.97
CA LEU A 28 -13.07 28.70 -13.68
C LEU A 28 -13.49 28.21 -12.28
N ALA A 29 -13.07 27.01 -11.87
CA ALA A 29 -13.35 26.49 -10.54
C ALA A 29 -12.73 27.37 -9.45
N LEU A 30 -11.46 27.76 -9.61
CA LEU A 30 -10.77 28.67 -8.68
C LEU A 30 -11.47 30.03 -8.60
N ARG A 31 -11.88 30.59 -9.74
CA ARG A 31 -12.57 31.89 -9.79
C ARG A 31 -13.96 31.83 -9.13
N LEU A 32 -14.72 30.77 -9.37
CA LEU A 32 -16.03 30.57 -8.74
C LEU A 32 -15.92 30.32 -7.23
N GLU A 33 -14.85 29.67 -6.77
CA GLU A 33 -14.58 29.52 -5.34
C GLU A 33 -14.19 30.86 -4.69
N ALA A 34 -13.37 31.67 -5.36
CA ALA A 34 -13.03 33.01 -4.90
C ALA A 34 -14.26 33.94 -4.82
N GLU A 35 -15.13 33.94 -5.85
CA GLU A 35 -16.37 34.73 -5.84
C GLU A 35 -17.35 34.25 -4.75
N ARG A 36 -17.47 32.94 -4.52
CA ARG A 36 -18.30 32.42 -3.43
C ARG A 36 -17.82 32.85 -2.04
N PHE A 37 -16.50 32.87 -1.83
CA PHE A 37 -15.91 33.34 -0.58
C PHE A 37 -16.20 34.83 -0.35
N LEU A 38 -16.09 35.66 -1.40
CA LEU A 38 -16.41 37.09 -1.35
C LEU A 38 -17.90 37.37 -1.05
N HIS A 39 -18.81 36.49 -1.48
CA HIS A 39 -20.24 36.57 -1.21
C HIS A 39 -20.67 35.85 0.09
N GLY A 40 -19.73 35.47 0.96
CA GLY A 40 -20.01 34.92 2.29
C GLY A 40 -20.55 33.49 2.28
N ALA A 41 -20.49 32.77 1.15
CA ALA A 41 -20.86 31.37 1.11
C ALA A 41 -19.72 30.51 1.69
N PRO A 42 -20.00 29.59 2.64
CA PRO A 42 -18.96 28.74 3.19
C PRO A 42 -18.36 27.83 2.10
N PRO A 43 -17.06 27.50 2.19
CA PRO A 43 -16.42 26.63 1.21
C PRO A 43 -17.12 25.27 1.19
N ARG A 44 -17.12 24.59 0.02
CA ARG A 44 -17.81 23.29 -0.16
C ARG A 44 -17.35 22.22 0.86
N PHE A 45 -16.15 22.35 1.42
CA PHE A 45 -15.61 21.46 2.44
C PHE A 45 -16.24 21.62 3.83
N PHE A 46 -16.93 22.73 4.11
CA PHE A 46 -17.56 22.97 5.42
C PHE A 46 -18.71 22.00 5.73
N TRP A 47 -19.31 21.37 4.70
CA TRP A 47 -20.27 20.29 4.89
C TRP A 47 -19.65 18.99 5.43
N LEU A 48 -18.35 18.75 5.23
CA LEU A 48 -17.63 17.62 5.85
C LEU A 48 -17.29 17.89 7.33
N LEU A 49 -17.41 19.14 7.78
CA LEU A 49 -17.21 19.55 9.17
C LEU A 49 -18.53 19.61 9.95
N SER A 50 -19.63 19.08 9.40
CA SER A 50 -20.87 18.98 10.17
C SER A 50 -20.63 18.05 11.38
N PRO A 51 -21.12 18.39 12.58
CA PRO A 51 -20.93 17.55 13.77
C PRO A 51 -21.52 16.15 13.57
N GLN A 52 -22.54 16.01 12.71
CA GLN A 52 -23.15 14.72 12.36
C GLN A 52 -22.23 13.83 11.52
N THR A 53 -21.45 14.41 10.59
CA THR A 53 -20.50 13.65 9.75
C THR A 53 -19.27 13.15 10.54
N VAL A 54 -18.93 13.79 11.67
CA VAL A 54 -17.78 13.39 12.52
C VAL A 54 -18.21 12.55 13.73
N ALA A 55 -19.40 12.77 14.29
CA ALA A 55 -19.85 12.07 15.49
C ALA A 55 -20.08 10.57 15.26
N VAL A 56 -20.65 10.18 14.12
CA VAL A 56 -20.96 8.77 13.82
C VAL A 56 -19.70 7.89 13.78
N PRO A 57 -18.63 8.20 13.01
CA PRO A 57 -17.42 7.40 13.03
C PRO A 57 -16.73 7.42 14.40
N LEU A 58 -16.78 8.53 15.12
CA LEU A 58 -16.21 8.62 16.47
C LEU A 58 -16.93 7.69 17.45
N ILE A 59 -18.27 7.64 17.43
CA ILE A 59 -19.07 6.74 18.26
C ILE A 59 -18.80 5.29 17.90
N ILE A 60 -18.71 4.95 16.61
CA ILE A 60 -18.37 3.59 16.17
C ILE A 60 -16.98 3.19 16.68
N VAL A 61 -15.98 4.07 16.57
CA VAL A 61 -14.64 3.81 17.11
C VAL A 61 -14.66 3.67 18.63
N LEU A 62 -15.44 4.51 19.34
CA LEU A 62 -15.56 4.46 20.79
C LEU A 62 -16.25 3.16 21.26
N VAL A 63 -17.29 2.72 20.55
CA VAL A 63 -17.99 1.45 20.81
C VAL A 63 -17.06 0.26 20.54
N LEU A 64 -16.33 0.27 19.42
CA LEU A 64 -15.34 -0.76 19.10
C LEU A 64 -14.16 -0.79 20.09
N ALA A 65 -13.80 0.38 20.64
CA ALA A 65 -12.81 0.53 21.70
C ALA A 65 -13.31 -0.04 23.04
N ALA A 66 -14.54 0.29 23.42
CA ALA A 66 -15.16 -0.19 24.64
C ALA A 66 -15.41 -1.71 24.63
N SER A 67 -15.70 -2.31 23.47
CA SER A 67 -15.93 -3.75 23.32
C SER A 67 -14.64 -4.59 23.24
N GLY A 68 -13.45 -3.97 23.29
CA GLY A 68 -12.17 -4.65 23.10
C GLY A 68 -11.92 -5.12 21.66
N THR A 69 -12.83 -4.80 20.73
CA THR A 69 -12.77 -5.23 19.33
C THR A 69 -11.62 -4.57 18.59
N THR A 70 -11.27 -3.31 18.89
CA THR A 70 -10.05 -2.67 18.37
C THR A 70 -8.78 -3.34 18.90
N SER A 71 -8.75 -3.73 20.18
CA SER A 71 -7.60 -4.43 20.77
C SER A 71 -7.39 -5.79 20.10
N TYR A 72 -8.46 -6.55 19.88
CA TYR A 72 -8.41 -7.79 19.10
C TYR A 72 -7.99 -7.55 17.65
N ALA A 73 -8.59 -6.56 16.97
CA ALA A 73 -8.26 -6.24 15.58
C ALA A 73 -6.78 -5.85 15.40
N TYR A 74 -6.22 -5.12 16.37
CA TYR A 74 -4.83 -4.69 16.34
C TYR A 74 -3.85 -5.80 16.74
N ALA A 75 -4.16 -6.59 17.76
CA ALA A 75 -3.26 -7.61 18.29
C ALA A 75 -3.29 -8.90 17.47
N SER A 76 -4.44 -9.23 16.87
CA SER A 76 -4.61 -10.51 16.19
C SER A 76 -3.95 -10.53 14.82
N ASP A 77 -3.11 -11.53 14.60
CA ASP A 77 -2.57 -11.82 13.27
C ASP A 77 -3.64 -12.45 12.36
N SER A 78 -4.76 -12.98 12.92
CA SER A 78 -5.88 -13.54 12.12
C SER A 78 -6.67 -12.49 11.32
N VAL A 79 -6.61 -11.22 11.75
CA VAL A 79 -7.23 -10.08 11.05
C VAL A 79 -6.32 -9.68 9.90
N THR A 80 -6.58 -10.32 8.77
CA THR A 80 -5.85 -10.24 7.50
C THR A 80 -6.69 -9.54 6.43
N ASP A 81 -6.11 -9.31 5.25
CA ASP A 81 -6.85 -8.73 4.12
C ASP A 81 -8.08 -9.59 3.79
N GLY A 82 -9.24 -8.95 3.61
CA GLY A 82 -10.54 -9.62 3.51
C GLY A 82 -11.32 -9.76 4.81
N HIS A 83 -10.70 -9.53 5.99
CA HIS A 83 -11.44 -9.49 7.26
C HIS A 83 -12.17 -8.14 7.46
N PRO A 84 -13.42 -8.11 7.96
CA PRO A 84 -14.18 -6.85 8.13
C PRO A 84 -13.45 -5.79 8.98
N LEU A 85 -12.69 -6.23 9.98
CA LEU A 85 -11.93 -5.35 10.88
C LEU A 85 -10.54 -4.95 10.35
N TYR A 86 -10.15 -5.38 9.15
CA TYR A 86 -8.82 -5.09 8.61
C TYR A 86 -8.61 -3.59 8.38
N GLY A 87 -9.64 -2.87 7.91
CA GLY A 87 -9.57 -1.40 7.78
C GLY A 87 -9.31 -0.71 9.12
N VAL A 88 -9.95 -1.19 10.19
CA VAL A 88 -9.75 -0.67 11.55
C VAL A 88 -8.32 -0.94 12.03
N LYS A 89 -7.81 -2.16 11.82
CA LYS A 89 -6.41 -2.52 12.13
C LYS A 89 -5.44 -1.56 11.46
N ARG A 90 -5.58 -1.33 10.15
CA ARG A 90 -4.72 -0.42 9.38
C ARG A 90 -4.79 1.01 9.88
N ALA A 91 -5.98 1.50 10.24
CA ALA A 91 -6.15 2.84 10.78
C ALA A 91 -5.46 3.00 12.14
N VAL A 92 -5.64 2.04 13.05
CA VAL A 92 -4.99 2.05 14.38
C VAL A 92 -3.46 1.97 14.24
N GLU A 93 -2.95 1.12 13.35
CA GLU A 93 -1.52 1.02 13.06
C GLU A 93 -0.96 2.35 12.53
N GLY A 94 -1.64 2.98 11.57
CA GLY A 94 -1.24 4.28 11.01
C GLY A 94 -1.24 5.39 12.05
N ALA A 95 -2.28 5.46 12.88
CA ALA A 95 -2.35 6.42 13.99
C ALA A 95 -1.22 6.18 15.01
N SER A 96 -0.92 4.92 15.33
CA SER A 96 0.15 4.56 16.28
C SER A 96 1.53 4.99 15.76
N VAL A 97 1.81 4.77 14.47
CA VAL A 97 3.06 5.22 13.83
C VAL A 97 3.13 6.75 13.75
N ALA A 98 2.01 7.43 13.51
CA ALA A 98 1.95 8.89 13.47
C ALA A 98 2.15 9.52 14.85
N ALA A 99 1.64 8.88 15.90
CA ALA A 99 1.76 9.33 17.29
C ALA A 99 3.12 9.00 17.94
N ALA A 100 4.02 8.29 17.25
CA ALA A 100 5.33 7.92 17.79
C ALA A 100 6.21 9.17 18.04
N PRO A 101 6.59 9.50 19.30
CA PRO A 101 7.36 10.70 19.65
C PRO A 101 8.76 10.82 19.03
N THR A 102 9.40 9.71 18.67
CA THR A 102 10.78 9.73 18.16
C THR A 102 10.90 9.03 16.82
N SER A 103 11.84 9.51 15.99
CA SER A 103 12.18 8.87 14.71
C SER A 103 12.61 7.41 14.91
N ALA A 104 13.36 7.13 15.97
CA ALA A 104 13.77 5.78 16.37
C ALA A 104 12.58 4.87 16.66
N MET A 105 11.60 5.36 17.43
CA MET A 105 10.40 4.58 17.72
C MET A 105 9.53 4.38 16.47
N LYS A 106 9.40 5.41 15.63
CA LYS A 106 8.70 5.32 14.35
C LYS A 106 9.32 4.26 13.43
N ALA A 107 10.64 4.25 13.29
CA ALA A 107 11.37 3.26 12.50
C ALA A 107 11.21 1.84 13.06
N ARG A 108 11.25 1.68 14.39
CA ARG A 108 10.99 0.40 15.06
C ARG A 108 9.57 -0.10 14.81
N MET A 109 8.58 0.80 14.87
CA MET A 109 7.17 0.46 14.60
C MET A 109 6.95 0.09 13.14
N GLU A 110 7.51 0.84 12.19
CA GLU A 110 7.41 0.50 10.76
C GLU A 110 8.08 -0.86 10.46
N ALA A 111 9.24 -1.16 11.07
CA ALA A 111 9.86 -2.48 10.96
C ALA A 111 8.99 -3.61 11.56
N GLN A 112 8.35 -3.38 12.71
CA GLN A 112 7.39 -4.31 13.30
C GLN A 112 6.16 -4.53 12.41
N LEU A 113 5.66 -3.48 11.78
CA LEU A 113 4.55 -3.57 10.84
C LEU A 113 4.96 -4.36 9.60
N ALA A 114 6.17 -4.16 9.08
CA ALA A 114 6.69 -4.95 7.96
C ALA A 114 6.75 -6.44 8.30
N GLU A 115 7.31 -6.81 9.47
CA GLU A 115 7.30 -8.19 9.96
C GLU A 115 5.88 -8.75 10.10
N ARG A 116 4.93 -7.95 10.62
CA ARG A 116 3.53 -8.37 10.74
C ARG A 116 2.87 -8.60 9.39
N ARG A 117 3.11 -7.74 8.39
CA ARG A 117 2.57 -7.96 7.04
C ARG A 117 3.06 -9.27 6.42
N MET A 118 4.28 -9.72 6.76
CA MET A 118 4.77 -11.03 6.30
C MET A 118 4.04 -12.19 6.96
N ARG A 119 3.75 -12.11 8.26
CA ARG A 119 2.94 -13.13 8.94
C ARG A 119 1.51 -13.18 8.42
N GLU A 120 0.94 -12.02 8.12
CA GLU A 120 -0.40 -11.96 7.49
C GLU A 120 -0.40 -12.62 6.11
N LEU A 121 0.65 -12.40 5.32
CA LEU A 121 0.82 -13.06 4.03
C LEU A 121 0.94 -14.59 4.16
N GLU A 122 1.70 -15.07 5.14
CA GLU A 122 1.84 -16.50 5.45
C GLU A 122 0.51 -17.13 5.88
N GLN A 123 -0.26 -16.47 6.75
CA GLN A 123 -1.59 -16.96 7.14
C GLN A 123 -2.57 -17.00 5.97
N LEU A 124 -2.46 -16.04 5.07
CA LEU A 124 -3.26 -15.99 3.85
C LEU A 124 -2.85 -17.08 2.86
N PHE A 125 -1.56 -17.42 2.83
CA PHE A 125 -1.04 -18.59 2.14
C PHE A 125 -1.61 -19.90 2.71
N ASP A 126 -1.55 -20.11 4.02
CA ASP A 126 -2.11 -21.30 4.68
C ASP A 126 -3.60 -21.48 4.39
N LYS A 127 -4.34 -20.36 4.33
CA LYS A 127 -5.77 -20.32 4.00
C LYS A 127 -6.05 -20.47 2.50
N ARG A 128 -5.03 -20.57 1.66
CA ARG A 128 -5.12 -20.59 0.20
C ARG A 128 -5.87 -19.38 -0.36
N VAL A 129 -5.68 -18.22 0.25
CA VAL A 129 -6.24 -16.94 -0.20
C VAL A 129 -5.08 -15.95 -0.30
N ALA A 130 -4.33 -15.95 -1.41
CA ALA A 130 -3.20 -15.03 -1.59
C ALA A 130 -3.53 -13.95 -2.64
N PRO A 131 -4.13 -12.81 -2.23
CA PRO A 131 -4.33 -11.70 -3.14
C PRO A 131 -3.00 -10.94 -3.32
N VAL A 132 -2.68 -10.57 -4.57
CA VAL A 132 -1.54 -9.67 -4.92
C VAL A 132 -1.50 -8.42 -4.05
N ARG A 133 -2.67 -7.91 -3.66
CA ARG A 133 -2.80 -6.74 -2.76
C ARG A 133 -2.10 -6.93 -1.42
N THR A 134 -2.11 -8.14 -0.86
CA THR A 134 -1.38 -8.42 0.39
C THR A 134 0.13 -8.40 0.15
N MET A 135 0.58 -8.91 -1.01
CA MET A 135 2.00 -8.85 -1.41
C MET A 135 2.45 -7.40 -1.61
N GLU A 136 1.64 -6.57 -2.26
CA GLU A 136 1.88 -5.13 -2.42
C GLU A 136 1.95 -4.43 -1.06
N ALA A 137 1.03 -4.76 -0.13
CA ALA A 137 1.02 -4.17 1.20
C ALA A 137 2.26 -4.59 2.03
N ALA A 138 2.71 -5.83 1.87
CA ALA A 138 3.92 -6.37 2.46
C ALA A 138 5.17 -5.63 1.95
N ASP A 139 5.31 -5.50 0.64
CA ASP A 139 6.40 -4.75 0.02
C ASP A 139 6.41 -3.27 0.44
N ALA A 140 5.25 -2.61 0.39
CA ALA A 140 5.11 -1.22 0.81
C ALA A 140 5.45 -1.00 2.30
N ALA A 141 5.23 -2.01 3.16
CA ALA A 141 5.65 -1.94 4.56
C ALA A 141 7.17 -2.07 4.71
N LEU A 142 7.82 -2.96 3.96
CA LEU A 142 9.28 -3.07 3.93
C LEU A 142 9.94 -1.78 3.44
N GLU A 143 9.36 -1.14 2.43
CA GLU A 143 9.83 0.15 1.91
C GLU A 143 9.73 1.26 2.97
N ARG A 144 8.57 1.42 3.61
CA ARG A 144 8.37 2.42 4.67
C ARG A 144 9.31 2.17 5.85
N ALA A 145 9.56 0.92 6.22
CA ALA A 145 10.52 0.56 7.25
C ALA A 145 11.95 0.97 6.84
N GLY A 146 12.35 0.69 5.61
CA GLY A 146 13.64 1.13 5.05
C GLY A 146 13.81 2.64 5.12
N ASP A 147 12.83 3.39 4.59
CA ASP A 147 12.85 4.86 4.61
C ASP A 147 12.90 5.42 6.02
N ALA A 148 12.20 4.81 6.97
CA ALA A 148 12.25 5.20 8.37
C ALA A 148 13.62 4.90 9.00
N ALA A 149 14.25 3.77 8.65
CA ALA A 149 15.58 3.39 9.14
C ALA A 149 16.66 4.38 8.66
N PHE A 150 16.63 4.80 7.40
CA PHE A 150 17.62 5.74 6.85
C PHE A 150 17.48 7.17 7.39
N ARG A 151 16.36 7.52 8.02
CA ARG A 151 16.21 8.78 8.77
C ARG A 151 16.89 8.76 10.14
N LEU A 152 17.38 7.60 10.59
CA LEU A 152 18.06 7.47 11.88
C LEU A 152 19.55 7.83 11.79
N PRO A 153 20.17 8.23 12.90
CA PRO A 153 21.62 8.29 13.01
C PRO A 153 22.25 6.93 12.69
N PRO A 154 23.44 6.89 12.02
CA PRO A 154 24.12 5.64 11.65
C PRO A 154 24.30 4.65 12.81
N THR A 155 24.44 5.13 14.05
CA THR A 155 24.58 4.30 15.25
C THR A 155 23.33 3.48 15.59
N GLN A 156 22.14 3.90 15.13
CA GLN A 156 20.87 3.24 15.42
C GLN A 156 20.30 2.44 14.24
N ARG A 157 20.79 2.68 13.01
CA ARG A 157 20.29 2.00 11.79
C ARG A 157 20.47 0.48 11.79
N PRO A 158 21.63 -0.09 12.21
CA PRO A 158 21.90 -1.52 12.02
C PRO A 158 20.84 -2.41 12.65
N GLN A 159 20.34 -2.05 13.84
CA GLN A 159 19.32 -2.83 14.53
C GLN A 159 18.00 -2.88 13.77
N ILE A 160 17.61 -1.79 13.11
CA ILE A 160 16.40 -1.72 12.30
C ILE A 160 16.61 -2.42 10.95
N LEU A 161 17.76 -2.22 10.31
CA LEU A 161 18.09 -2.86 9.04
C LEU A 161 18.14 -4.39 9.15
N ILE A 162 18.67 -4.94 10.25
CA ILE A 162 18.65 -6.39 10.50
C ILE A 162 17.22 -6.94 10.53
N ARG A 163 16.28 -6.21 11.16
CA ARG A 163 14.88 -6.61 11.21
C ARG A 163 14.20 -6.55 9.86
N ILE A 164 14.43 -5.48 9.11
CA ILE A 164 13.95 -5.33 7.73
C ILE A 164 14.50 -6.46 6.86
N HIS A 165 15.78 -6.77 6.99
CA HIS A 165 16.43 -7.85 6.25
C HIS A 165 15.78 -9.21 6.54
N ARG A 166 15.53 -9.54 7.82
CA ARG A 166 14.82 -10.77 8.20
C ARG A 166 13.40 -10.82 7.65
N ALA A 167 12.67 -9.70 7.71
CA ALA A 167 11.32 -9.61 7.15
C ALA A 167 11.32 -9.79 5.62
N ASP A 168 12.31 -9.21 4.92
CA ASP A 168 12.46 -9.36 3.46
C ASP A 168 12.82 -10.80 3.07
N GLN A 169 13.70 -11.47 3.81
CA GLN A 169 13.98 -12.90 3.64
C GLN A 169 12.73 -13.76 3.85
N HIS A 170 11.92 -13.44 4.85
CA HIS A 170 10.67 -14.12 5.11
C HIS A 170 9.69 -13.96 3.94
N ALA A 171 9.47 -12.72 3.48
CA ALA A 171 8.61 -12.40 2.33
C ALA A 171 8.98 -13.24 1.11
N THR A 172 10.28 -13.28 0.84
CA THR A 172 10.87 -13.96 -0.29
C THR A 172 10.60 -15.46 -0.24
N ARG A 173 10.81 -16.11 0.91
CA ARG A 173 10.49 -17.54 1.08
C ARG A 173 9.00 -17.81 0.89
N THR A 174 8.13 -16.96 1.45
CA THR A 174 6.68 -17.11 1.28
C THR A 174 6.28 -16.99 -0.19
N PHE A 175 6.89 -16.09 -0.97
CA PHE A 175 6.64 -15.98 -2.40
C PHE A 175 7.12 -17.21 -3.17
N GLU A 176 8.30 -17.73 -2.86
CA GLU A 176 8.80 -18.98 -3.45
C GLU A 176 7.82 -20.14 -3.21
N LEU A 177 7.37 -20.32 -1.97
CA LEU A 177 6.39 -21.35 -1.60
C LEU A 177 5.06 -21.15 -2.34
N LEU A 178 4.57 -19.91 -2.41
CA LEU A 178 3.35 -19.57 -3.14
C LEU A 178 3.40 -19.97 -4.62
N MET A 179 4.55 -19.75 -5.28
CA MET A 179 4.70 -20.11 -6.69
C MET A 179 4.79 -21.62 -6.93
N VAL A 180 5.36 -22.37 -5.98
CA VAL A 180 5.45 -23.83 -6.07
C VAL A 180 4.09 -24.47 -5.82
N GLU A 181 3.36 -24.03 -4.79
CA GLU A 181 2.07 -24.62 -4.43
C GLU A 181 0.91 -24.16 -5.31
N ARG A 182 1.02 -22.98 -5.95
CA ARG A 182 -0.06 -22.37 -6.74
C ARG A 182 0.46 -21.93 -8.12
N PRO A 183 0.72 -22.87 -9.04
CA PRO A 183 1.23 -22.55 -10.37
C PRO A 183 0.28 -21.64 -11.17
N ASP A 184 -1.03 -21.75 -10.95
CA ASP A 184 -2.04 -20.89 -11.59
C ASP A 184 -1.87 -19.41 -11.24
N ASP A 185 -1.40 -19.12 -10.02
CA ASP A 185 -1.11 -17.75 -9.57
C ASP A 185 0.34 -17.32 -9.87
N ALA A 186 1.21 -18.25 -10.30
CA ALA A 186 2.63 -17.99 -10.48
C ALA A 186 2.88 -16.90 -11.54
N ALA A 187 2.08 -16.82 -12.60
CA ALA A 187 2.20 -15.76 -13.59
C ALA A 187 1.90 -14.36 -13.00
N LEU A 188 0.92 -14.29 -12.11
CA LEU A 188 0.51 -13.05 -11.44
C LEU A 188 1.55 -12.64 -10.38
N ILE A 189 2.01 -13.59 -9.56
CA ILE A 189 3.08 -13.40 -8.58
C ILE A 189 4.36 -12.95 -9.28
N ARG A 190 4.72 -13.57 -10.40
CA ARG A 190 5.88 -13.20 -11.22
C ARG A 190 5.79 -11.77 -11.72
N ARG A 191 4.65 -11.37 -12.32
CA ARG A 191 4.43 -9.97 -12.76
C ARG A 191 4.59 -8.98 -11.62
N HIS A 192 4.08 -9.32 -10.42
CA HIS A 192 4.25 -8.49 -9.24
C HIS A 192 5.72 -8.36 -8.82
N MET A 193 6.45 -9.48 -8.79
CA MET A 193 7.88 -9.48 -8.45
C MET A 193 8.72 -8.72 -9.49
N GLU A 194 8.46 -8.89 -10.77
CA GLU A 194 9.12 -8.13 -11.86
C GLU A 194 8.87 -6.63 -11.71
N ALA A 195 7.61 -6.22 -11.49
CA ALA A 195 7.26 -4.83 -11.26
C ALA A 195 7.93 -4.28 -10.00
N ASN A 196 8.03 -5.09 -8.94
CA ASN A 196 8.70 -4.72 -7.72
C ASN A 196 10.21 -4.49 -7.93
N VAL A 197 10.89 -5.44 -8.57
CA VAL A 197 12.32 -5.34 -8.91
C VAL A 197 12.57 -4.10 -9.78
N ALA A 198 11.72 -3.83 -10.75
CA ALA A 198 11.82 -2.62 -11.58
C ALA A 198 11.73 -1.33 -10.74
N ARG A 199 10.73 -1.23 -9.85
CA ARG A 199 10.59 -0.09 -8.93
C ARG A 199 11.79 0.07 -7.99
N MET A 200 12.31 -1.03 -7.46
CA MET A 200 13.50 -1.02 -6.61
C MET A 200 14.74 -0.56 -7.37
N ARG A 201 14.89 -0.97 -8.63
CA ARG A 201 16.00 -0.56 -9.50
C ARG A 201 15.97 0.94 -9.78
N GLU A 202 14.80 1.46 -10.17
CA GLU A 202 14.60 2.88 -10.40
C GLU A 202 14.95 3.70 -9.16
N ARG A 203 14.52 3.24 -7.97
CA ARG A 203 14.87 3.88 -6.70
C ARG A 203 16.36 3.82 -6.39
N ALA A 204 17.00 2.66 -6.56
CA ALA A 204 18.44 2.53 -6.31
C ALA A 204 19.25 3.51 -7.17
N LEU A 205 18.83 3.74 -8.42
CA LEU A 205 19.44 4.73 -9.32
C LEU A 205 19.18 6.18 -8.87
N ALA A 206 18.02 6.45 -8.30
CA ALA A 206 17.65 7.79 -7.82
C ALA A 206 18.32 8.19 -6.49
N LEU A 207 18.86 7.22 -5.73
CA LEU A 207 19.49 7.48 -4.44
C LEU A 207 20.90 8.04 -4.59
N GLN A 208 21.13 9.21 -3.97
CA GLN A 208 22.46 9.83 -3.89
C GLN A 208 23.34 9.21 -2.79
N GLU A 209 22.72 8.69 -1.73
CA GLU A 209 23.43 8.09 -0.60
C GLU A 209 23.94 6.69 -0.95
N ALA A 210 25.26 6.53 -1.07
CA ALA A 210 25.90 5.27 -1.43
C ALA A 210 25.51 4.11 -0.50
N GLU A 211 25.41 4.35 0.81
CA GLU A 211 25.00 3.34 1.79
C GLU A 211 23.56 2.86 1.55
N ARG A 212 22.65 3.80 1.30
CA ARG A 212 21.23 3.51 1.05
C ARG A 212 21.04 2.77 -0.27
N ARG A 213 21.82 3.16 -1.28
CA ARG A 213 21.88 2.51 -2.57
C ARG A 213 22.41 1.07 -2.46
N ALA A 214 23.51 0.84 -1.74
CA ALA A 214 24.09 -0.48 -1.55
C ALA A 214 23.10 -1.46 -0.89
N VAL A 215 22.37 -1.01 0.14
CA VAL A 215 21.34 -1.85 0.79
C VAL A 215 20.17 -2.18 -0.17
N LEU A 216 19.75 -1.24 -1.01
CA LEU A 216 18.72 -1.52 -2.02
C LEU A 216 19.23 -2.44 -3.13
N GLU A 217 20.47 -2.25 -3.59
CA GLU A 217 21.11 -3.10 -4.61
C GLU A 217 21.22 -4.55 -4.10
N GLU A 218 21.68 -4.76 -2.86
CA GLU A 218 21.75 -6.10 -2.26
C GLU A 218 20.37 -6.79 -2.19
N ARG A 219 19.32 -6.04 -1.88
CA ARG A 219 17.94 -6.58 -1.89
C ARG A 219 17.45 -6.87 -3.30
N LEU A 220 17.78 -6.00 -4.26
CA LEU A 220 17.43 -6.16 -5.67
C LEU A 220 18.09 -7.41 -6.24
N GLU A 221 19.39 -7.60 -6.02
CA GLU A 221 20.14 -8.76 -6.51
C GLU A 221 19.53 -10.07 -5.99
N ARG A 222 19.18 -10.13 -4.71
CA ARG A 222 18.51 -11.31 -4.14
C ARG A 222 17.16 -11.59 -4.83
N ARG A 223 16.32 -10.57 -5.00
CA ARG A 223 15.00 -10.75 -5.64
C ARG A 223 15.15 -11.14 -7.12
N ALA A 224 16.15 -10.60 -7.82
CA ALA A 224 16.45 -10.95 -9.21
C ALA A 224 16.93 -12.40 -9.35
N GLN A 225 17.87 -12.85 -8.50
CA GLN A 225 18.33 -14.24 -8.50
C GLN A 225 17.18 -15.23 -8.28
N ILE A 226 16.21 -14.87 -7.46
CA ILE A 226 15.07 -15.72 -7.15
C ILE A 226 14.12 -15.77 -8.34
N LEU A 227 13.81 -14.64 -8.96
CA LEU A 227 13.10 -14.60 -10.24
C LEU A 227 13.78 -15.49 -11.29
N GLU A 228 15.10 -15.40 -11.44
CA GLU A 228 15.85 -16.23 -12.39
C GLU A 228 15.72 -17.73 -12.08
N ARG A 229 15.87 -18.13 -10.82
CA ARG A 229 15.68 -19.54 -10.39
C ARG A 229 14.27 -20.04 -10.71
N LEU A 230 13.26 -19.21 -10.51
CA LEU A 230 11.86 -19.55 -10.78
C LEU A 230 11.54 -19.63 -12.28
N LEU A 231 12.18 -18.77 -13.08
CA LEU A 231 12.10 -18.86 -14.54
C LEU A 231 12.76 -20.15 -15.04
N ALA A 232 13.89 -20.56 -14.46
CA ALA A 232 14.57 -21.79 -14.82
C ALA A 232 13.73 -23.04 -14.50
N THR A 233 13.05 -23.10 -13.36
CA THR A 233 12.22 -24.26 -12.98
C THR A 233 10.94 -24.39 -13.79
N THR A 234 10.35 -23.28 -14.22
CA THR A 234 9.12 -23.28 -15.04
C THR A 234 9.38 -23.44 -16.55
N GLY A 235 10.64 -23.35 -16.99
CA GLY A 235 11.07 -23.45 -18.38
C GLY A 235 11.42 -24.85 -18.87
N THR A 236 11.47 -25.86 -17.99
CA THR A 236 11.60 -27.28 -18.39
C THR A 236 10.21 -27.88 -18.60
N PRO A 237 9.73 -28.05 -19.85
CA PRO A 237 8.58 -28.92 -20.08
C PRO A 237 8.96 -30.33 -19.61
N ALA A 238 8.18 -30.88 -18.67
CA ALA A 238 8.20 -32.30 -18.40
C ALA A 238 7.70 -33.01 -19.68
N TYR A 239 8.64 -33.50 -20.48
CA TYR A 239 8.39 -34.47 -21.53
C TYR A 239 8.23 -35.86 -20.94
#